data_AF-A0A084V9Y7-F1
#
_entry.id   AF-A0A084V9Y7-F1
#
_cell.length_a   1.000
_cell.length_b   1.000
_cell.length_c   1.000
_cell.angle_alpha   90.00
_cell.angle_beta   90.00
_cell.angle_gamma   90.00
#
_symmetry.space_group_name_H-M   'P 1'
#
loop_
_entity.id
_entity.type
_entity.pdbx_description
1 polymer ?
#
loop_
_entity_poly.entity_id
_entity_poly.type
_entity_poly.pdbx_seq_one_letter_code
_entity_poly.pdbx_strand_id
1 'polypeptide(L)'
;MYHRNLAHLNPYELHKHLINEYILTKPGATQSLQRDSSRDKRDHDVIRENHRFLWDNEAVDSWEKQLSKKYYDKLFKEYCIADLSRYKENKVAMRWRVEKEVVTGKGQFICGDRICEERTNLRSWEVNFGYLEHGEKKNALVKLRLCSKCSDKLNYHSKKREVKRLKKRDRKGKTFNSESIGGGSTANSTTTPSFEETSSAETSTPSIQHEVQELPTSNGSLIIQPENVVENWTKGVDVEEKTREEEFDEYLEELLL
;
A
#
# COMPACT_ATOMS: atom_id res chain seq x y z
N MET A 1 0.28 62.29 0.91
CA MET A 1 1.10 61.40 0.07
C MET A 1 2.47 61.30 0.71
N TYR A 2 2.84 60.12 1.24
CA TYR A 2 4.16 59.92 1.83
C TYR A 2 5.17 59.69 0.69
N HIS A 3 6.02 60.67 0.41
CA HIS A 3 7.23 60.43 -0.39
C HIS A 3 8.21 59.63 0.45
N ARG A 4 8.30 58.33 0.21
CA ARG A 4 9.28 57.46 0.86
C ARG A 4 10.65 57.80 0.27
N ASN A 5 11.61 58.18 1.11
CA ASN A 5 12.97 58.48 0.65
C ASN A 5 13.66 57.20 0.16
N LEU A 6 13.65 57.00 -1.17
CA LEU A 6 14.26 55.82 -1.82
C LEU A 6 15.79 55.76 -1.67
N ALA A 7 16.43 56.86 -1.29
CA ALA A 7 17.88 56.98 -1.16
C ALA A 7 18.49 56.23 0.04
N HIS A 8 17.68 55.86 1.04
CA HIS A 8 18.16 55.16 2.25
C HIS A 8 17.93 53.64 2.22
N LEU A 9 17.30 53.11 1.17
CA LEU A 9 17.05 51.67 1.08
C LEU A 9 18.30 50.92 0.64
N ASN A 10 18.45 49.70 1.16
CA ASN A 10 19.45 48.75 0.68
C ASN A 10 19.23 48.51 -0.84
N PRO A 11 20.28 48.37 -1.67
CA PRO A 11 20.15 48.01 -3.09
C PRO A 11 19.11 46.92 -3.39
N TYR A 12 19.01 45.87 -2.56
CA TYR A 12 17.99 44.83 -2.70
C TYR A 12 16.56 45.35 -2.49
N GLU A 13 16.35 46.18 -1.46
CA GLU A 13 15.05 46.76 -1.13
C GLU A 13 14.63 47.83 -2.14
N LEU A 14 15.57 48.63 -2.64
CA LEU A 14 15.37 49.57 -3.73
C LEU A 14 14.92 48.82 -4.99
N HIS A 15 15.62 47.74 -5.35
CA HIS A 15 15.27 46.91 -6.50
C HIS A 15 13.88 46.28 -6.34
N LYS A 16 13.55 45.73 -5.16
CA LYS A 16 12.23 45.19 -4.85
C LYS A 16 11.13 46.26 -4.96
N HIS A 17 11.38 47.47 -4.46
CA HIS A 17 10.45 48.59 -4.57
C HIS A 17 10.22 48.98 -6.03
N LEU A 18 11.29 49.15 -6.80
CA LEU A 18 11.22 49.51 -8.23
C LEU A 18 10.51 48.42 -9.04
N ILE A 19 10.76 47.13 -8.79
CA ILE A 19 10.02 46.03 -9.42
C ILE A 19 8.54 46.12 -9.10
N ASN A 20 8.19 46.30 -7.82
CA ASN A 20 6.81 46.39 -7.40
C ASN A 20 6.10 47.59 -8.04
N GLU A 21 6.78 48.73 -8.09
CA GLU A 21 6.22 49.98 -8.62
C GLU A 21 6.15 49.99 -10.16
N TYR A 22 7.14 49.47 -10.88
CA TYR A 22 7.17 49.55 -12.35
C TYR A 22 6.57 48.34 -13.06
N ILE A 23 6.64 47.16 -12.45
CA ILE A 23 6.22 45.90 -13.07
C ILE A 23 4.86 45.45 -12.54
N LEU A 24 4.52 45.68 -11.27
CA LEU A 24 3.21 45.23 -10.74
C LEU A 24 2.09 46.25 -10.91
N THR A 25 2.39 47.55 -11.06
CA THR A 25 1.37 48.60 -11.22
C THR A 25 0.82 48.72 -12.63
N LYS A 26 1.56 48.24 -13.64
CA LYS A 26 1.09 48.22 -15.03
C LYS A 26 0.04 47.12 -15.17
N PRO A 27 -1.20 47.43 -15.57
CA PRO A 27 -2.24 46.42 -15.75
C PRO A 27 -1.79 45.41 -16.82
N GLY A 28 -1.69 44.13 -16.45
CA GLY A 28 -1.25 43.04 -17.32
C GLY A 28 0.24 42.64 -17.24
N ALA A 29 1.09 43.41 -16.56
CA ALA A 29 2.53 43.10 -16.46
C ALA A 29 2.86 41.93 -15.52
N THR A 30 1.90 41.47 -14.72
CA THR A 30 2.01 40.22 -13.95
C THR A 30 1.94 38.96 -14.81
N GLN A 31 1.50 39.06 -16.08
CA GLN A 31 1.44 37.93 -17.00
C GLN A 31 2.83 37.52 -17.50
N SER A 32 3.73 38.48 -17.77
CA SER A 32 5.10 38.19 -18.19
C SER A 32 6.00 37.69 -17.05
N LEU A 33 5.57 37.84 -15.80
CA LEU A 33 6.25 37.32 -14.62
C LEU A 33 5.78 35.91 -14.22
N GLN A 34 4.77 35.35 -14.91
CA GLN A 34 4.33 33.99 -14.61
C GLN A 34 5.45 33.01 -14.97
N ARG A 35 5.90 32.25 -13.98
CA ARG A 35 6.83 31.13 -14.19
C ARG A 35 6.15 30.09 -15.08
N ASP A 36 6.89 29.59 -16.08
CA ASP A 36 6.45 28.43 -16.85
C ASP A 36 6.50 27.17 -15.97
N SER A 37 5.32 26.66 -15.60
CA SER A 37 5.16 25.46 -14.77
C SER A 37 4.97 24.19 -15.60
N SER A 38 5.09 24.25 -16.94
CA SER A 38 4.81 23.11 -17.82
C SER A 38 5.74 21.91 -17.62
N ARG A 39 6.96 22.17 -17.12
CA ARG A 39 8.00 21.15 -16.88
C ARG A 39 8.14 20.75 -15.42
N ASP A 40 7.32 21.31 -14.53
CA ASP A 40 7.40 21.04 -13.10
C ASP A 40 6.88 19.63 -12.82
N LYS A 41 7.79 18.73 -12.44
CA LYS A 41 7.44 17.39 -11.96
C LYS A 41 7.20 17.44 -10.45
N ARG A 42 6.08 16.91 -10.00
CA ARG A 42 5.82 16.68 -8.57
C ARG A 42 6.33 15.31 -8.18
N ASP A 43 6.60 15.11 -6.89
CA ASP A 43 7.00 13.81 -6.33
C ASP A 43 6.02 12.70 -6.71
N HIS A 44 4.72 13.02 -6.69
CA HIS A 44 3.68 12.10 -7.13
C HIS A 44 3.85 11.62 -8.59
N ASP A 45 4.25 12.51 -9.49
CA ASP A 45 4.46 12.18 -10.91
C ASP A 45 5.73 11.35 -11.09
N VAL A 46 6.79 11.67 -10.34
CA VAL A 46 8.03 10.90 -10.29
C VAL A 46 7.77 9.46 -9.83
N ILE A 47 6.95 9.28 -8.79
CA ILE A 47 6.55 7.96 -8.30
C ILE A 47 5.70 7.24 -9.37
N ARG A 48 4.77 7.93 -10.02
CA ARG A 48 3.95 7.32 -11.09
C ARG A 48 4.80 6.86 -12.27
N GLU A 49 5.90 7.53 -12.59
CA GLU A 49 6.81 7.12 -13.66
C GLU A 49 7.68 5.91 -13.27
N ASN A 50 8.17 5.89 -12.02
CA ASN A 50 9.18 4.92 -11.56
C ASN A 50 8.64 3.79 -10.67
N HIS A 51 7.34 3.78 -10.34
CA HIS A 51 6.77 2.74 -9.49
C HIS A 51 6.91 1.36 -10.13
N ARG A 52 7.37 0.40 -9.32
CA ARG A 52 7.39 -1.02 -9.65
C ARG A 52 6.42 -1.78 -8.75
N PHE A 53 5.76 -2.79 -9.30
CA PHE A 53 4.80 -3.57 -8.51
C PHE A 53 5.51 -4.46 -7.49
N LEU A 54 6.63 -5.07 -7.89
CA LEU A 54 7.54 -5.79 -7.02
C LEU A 54 8.95 -5.25 -7.26
N TRP A 55 9.60 -4.83 -6.17
CA TRP A 55 11.03 -4.54 -6.19
C TRP A 55 11.77 -5.85 -5.92
N ASP A 56 12.36 -6.43 -6.96
CA ASP A 56 13.41 -7.41 -6.78
C ASP A 56 14.63 -6.72 -6.11
N ASN A 57 15.53 -7.45 -5.47
CA ASN A 57 16.70 -6.92 -4.72
C ASN A 57 17.75 -6.19 -5.60
N GLU A 58 17.32 -5.52 -6.66
CA GLU A 58 18.11 -4.69 -7.54
C GLU A 58 18.57 -3.41 -6.80
N ALA A 59 19.81 -3.02 -7.07
CA ALA A 59 20.37 -1.79 -6.56
C ALA A 59 19.61 -0.59 -7.15
N VAL A 60 19.48 0.46 -6.34
CA VAL A 60 18.75 1.66 -6.71
C VAL A 60 19.73 2.70 -7.23
N ASP A 61 19.68 3.00 -8.53
CA ASP A 61 20.69 3.89 -9.15
C ASP A 61 20.31 5.38 -9.12
N SER A 62 19.02 5.69 -8.99
CA SER A 62 18.48 7.05 -9.11
C SER A 62 17.65 7.42 -7.90
N TRP A 63 17.75 8.68 -7.48
CA TRP A 63 16.91 9.28 -6.42
C TRP A 63 15.41 8.99 -6.64
N GLU A 64 14.93 9.06 -7.88
CA GLU A 64 13.52 8.85 -8.22
C GLU A 64 13.06 7.41 -7.92
N LYS A 65 13.96 6.46 -8.19
CA LYS A 65 13.77 5.04 -7.86
C LYS A 65 13.84 4.84 -6.34
N GLN A 66 14.74 5.55 -5.64
CA GLN A 66 14.87 5.47 -4.19
C GLN A 66 13.64 5.99 -3.47
N LEU A 67 13.09 7.12 -3.93
CA LEU A 67 11.82 7.63 -3.46
C LEU A 67 10.72 6.58 -3.62
N SER A 68 10.58 6.02 -4.83
CA SER A 68 9.58 4.99 -5.15
C SER A 68 9.74 3.74 -4.28
N LYS A 69 10.97 3.34 -3.97
CA LYS A 69 11.28 2.23 -3.06
C LYS A 69 10.90 2.54 -1.61
N LYS A 70 11.24 3.73 -1.09
CA LYS A 70 10.81 4.18 0.25
C LYS A 70 9.28 4.08 0.40
N TYR A 71 8.52 4.50 -0.62
CA TYR A 71 7.06 4.32 -0.65
C TYR A 71 6.63 2.85 -0.69
N TYR A 72 7.25 2.04 -1.54
CA TYR A 72 6.95 0.61 -1.65
C TYR A 72 7.17 -0.14 -0.33
N ASP A 73 8.21 0.20 0.42
CA ASP A 73 8.53 -0.44 1.71
C ASP A 73 7.47 -0.11 2.77
N LYS A 74 6.92 1.11 2.73
CA LYS A 74 5.80 1.53 3.60
C LYS A 74 4.47 0.80 3.31
N LEU A 75 4.30 0.18 2.14
CA LEU A 75 3.07 -0.55 1.82
C LEU A 75 2.99 -1.89 2.58
N PHE A 76 1.80 -2.16 3.13
CA PHE A 76 1.44 -3.46 3.71
C PHE A 76 1.02 -4.46 2.61
N LYS A 77 1.88 -5.44 2.35
CA LYS A 77 1.81 -6.36 1.18
C LYS A 77 1.28 -7.77 1.50
N GLU A 78 0.77 -8.01 2.71
CA GLU A 78 0.33 -9.36 3.12
C GLU A 78 -0.94 -9.82 2.42
N TYR A 79 -1.94 -8.93 2.33
CA TYR A 79 -3.25 -9.21 1.76
C TYR A 79 -3.64 -8.10 0.78
N CYS A 80 -4.20 -8.49 -0.37
CA CYS A 80 -4.78 -7.56 -1.34
C CYS A 80 -6.27 -7.34 -1.11
N ILE A 81 -6.80 -6.28 -1.73
CA ILE A 81 -8.23 -6.09 -1.93
C ILE A 81 -8.57 -6.35 -3.40
N ALA A 82 -9.68 -7.03 -3.63
CA ALA A 82 -10.22 -7.31 -4.94
C ALA A 82 -11.49 -6.50 -5.19
N ASP A 83 -11.70 -6.09 -6.43
CA ASP A 83 -13.00 -5.62 -6.93
C ASP A 83 -13.62 -6.74 -7.76
N LEU A 84 -14.63 -7.39 -7.18
CA LEU A 84 -15.35 -8.49 -7.81
C LEU A 84 -16.59 -8.01 -8.58
N SER A 85 -16.79 -6.71 -8.80
CA SER A 85 -18.03 -6.19 -9.43
C SER A 85 -18.27 -6.75 -10.83
N ARG A 86 -17.19 -6.94 -11.62
CA ARG A 86 -17.24 -7.44 -13.01
C ARG A 86 -16.83 -8.91 -13.15
N TYR A 87 -17.03 -9.71 -12.10
CA TYR A 87 -16.69 -11.14 -12.10
C TYR A 87 -17.37 -11.96 -13.21
N LYS A 88 -18.56 -11.56 -13.66
CA LYS A 88 -19.27 -12.23 -14.77
C LYS A 88 -18.52 -12.14 -16.10
N GLU A 89 -17.75 -11.08 -16.32
CA GLU A 89 -16.90 -10.87 -17.49
C GLU A 89 -15.50 -11.48 -17.31
N ASN A 90 -15.25 -12.21 -16.22
CA ASN A 90 -13.93 -12.70 -15.83
C ASN A 90 -12.89 -11.58 -15.63
N LYS A 91 -13.35 -10.36 -15.32
CA LYS A 91 -12.50 -9.21 -15.00
C LYS A 91 -12.53 -8.98 -13.50
N VAL A 92 -11.40 -9.21 -12.85
CA VAL A 92 -11.18 -8.94 -11.43
C VAL A 92 -10.04 -7.95 -11.34
N ALA A 93 -10.25 -6.84 -10.65
CA ALA A 93 -9.20 -5.88 -10.35
C ALA A 93 -8.69 -6.10 -8.94
N MET A 94 -7.40 -5.92 -8.72
CA MET A 94 -6.78 -6.09 -7.41
C MET A 94 -5.87 -4.90 -7.11
N ARG A 95 -5.74 -4.57 -5.84
CA ARG A 95 -4.83 -3.53 -5.35
C ARG A 95 -4.33 -3.84 -3.94
N TRP A 96 -3.20 -3.26 -3.58
CA TRP A 96 -2.75 -3.22 -2.19
C TRP A 96 -3.69 -2.37 -1.32
N ARG A 97 -3.71 -2.68 -0.03
CA ARG A 97 -4.56 -2.00 0.96
C ARG A 97 -4.04 -0.60 1.21
N VAL A 98 -4.95 0.36 1.45
CA VAL A 98 -4.56 1.67 1.98
C VAL A 98 -4.52 1.63 3.50
N GLU A 99 -3.81 2.57 4.11
CA GLU A 99 -3.67 2.70 5.56
C GLU A 99 -5.01 2.62 6.30
N LYS A 100 -6.01 3.40 5.88
CA LYS A 100 -7.37 3.38 6.48
C LYS A 100 -8.00 1.99 6.50
N GLU A 101 -7.77 1.20 5.44
CA GLU A 101 -8.27 -0.18 5.33
C GLU A 101 -7.50 -1.16 6.20
N VAL A 102 -6.19 -0.95 6.35
CA VAL A 102 -5.34 -1.74 7.25
C VAL A 102 -5.77 -1.52 8.69
N VAL A 103 -5.95 -0.26 9.12
CA VAL A 103 -6.44 0.08 10.46
C VAL A 103 -7.83 -0.50 10.72
N THR A 104 -8.71 -0.49 9.72
CA THR A 104 -10.05 -1.10 9.82
C THR A 104 -10.00 -2.65 9.83
N GLY A 105 -8.90 -3.26 9.39
CA GLY A 105 -8.76 -4.72 9.26
C GLY A 105 -9.41 -5.31 8.00
N LYS A 106 -9.62 -4.51 6.96
CA LYS A 106 -10.19 -4.97 5.68
C LYS A 106 -9.21 -5.89 4.95
N GLY A 107 -9.72 -7.01 4.43
CA GLY A 107 -8.93 -8.07 3.81
C GLY A 107 -8.23 -9.01 4.80
N GLN A 108 -8.37 -8.81 6.12
CA GLN A 108 -7.87 -9.73 7.15
C GLN A 108 -9.00 -10.21 8.06
N PHE A 109 -9.72 -9.30 8.71
CA PHE A 109 -10.89 -9.62 9.55
C PHE A 109 -12.21 -9.37 8.82
N ILE A 110 -12.20 -8.48 7.84
CA ILE A 110 -13.34 -8.19 6.97
C ILE A 110 -13.03 -8.71 5.55
N CYS A 111 -14.06 -9.08 4.80
CA CYS A 111 -13.93 -9.53 3.42
C CYS A 111 -13.08 -8.57 2.58
N GLY A 112 -12.17 -9.12 1.79
CA GLY A 112 -11.28 -8.38 0.89
C GLY A 112 -11.94 -7.91 -0.40
N ASP A 113 -13.26 -8.03 -0.56
CA ASP A 113 -13.97 -7.41 -1.68
C ASP A 113 -14.22 -5.92 -1.38
N ARG A 114 -14.05 -5.05 -2.38
CA ARG A 114 -14.17 -3.60 -2.20
C ARG A 114 -15.51 -3.19 -1.59
N ILE A 115 -16.60 -3.85 -1.97
CA ILE A 115 -17.98 -3.48 -1.60
C ILE A 115 -18.49 -4.32 -0.40
N CYS A 116 -17.87 -5.46 -0.10
CA CYS A 116 -18.37 -6.37 0.93
C CYS A 116 -17.78 -6.05 2.31
N GLU A 117 -18.62 -6.10 3.34
CA GLU A 117 -18.22 -5.84 4.73
C GLU A 117 -18.45 -7.05 5.65
N GLU A 118 -18.65 -8.23 5.05
CA GLU A 118 -18.87 -9.49 5.78
C GLU A 118 -17.62 -9.89 6.59
N ARG A 119 -17.84 -10.30 7.85
CA ARG A 119 -16.78 -10.73 8.78
C ARG A 119 -16.80 -12.23 9.06
N THR A 120 -17.83 -12.94 8.60
CA THR A 120 -18.03 -14.36 8.90
C THR A 120 -17.40 -15.26 7.82
N ASN A 121 -16.87 -16.42 8.26
CA ASN A 121 -16.39 -17.51 7.39
C ASN A 121 -15.46 -17.07 6.25
N LEU A 122 -14.42 -16.32 6.59
CA LEU A 122 -13.40 -15.88 5.65
C LEU A 122 -12.43 -17.02 5.29
N ARG A 123 -12.22 -17.24 3.99
CA ARG A 123 -11.19 -18.14 3.45
C ARG A 123 -10.07 -17.36 2.79
N SER A 124 -8.85 -17.82 2.99
CA SER A 124 -7.66 -17.31 2.30
C SER A 124 -7.50 -17.99 0.94
N TRP A 125 -7.16 -17.21 -0.07
CA TRP A 125 -6.94 -17.61 -1.46
C TRP A 125 -5.60 -17.08 -1.92
N GLU A 126 -4.89 -17.88 -2.69
CA GLU A 126 -3.71 -17.44 -3.42
C GLU A 126 -4.08 -17.34 -4.89
N VAL A 127 -3.95 -16.14 -5.45
CA VAL A 127 -4.40 -15.83 -6.81
C VAL A 127 -3.22 -15.35 -7.62
N ASN A 128 -3.09 -15.88 -8.83
CA ASN A 128 -2.10 -15.39 -9.79
C ASN A 128 -2.56 -14.05 -10.37
N PHE A 129 -1.80 -12.99 -10.10
CA PHE A 129 -2.02 -11.65 -10.60
C PHE A 129 -1.04 -11.36 -11.73
N GLY A 130 -1.56 -11.32 -12.96
CA GLY A 130 -0.80 -10.87 -14.13
C GLY A 130 -0.88 -9.37 -14.28
N TYR A 131 0.27 -8.70 -14.34
CA TYR A 131 0.39 -7.25 -14.51
C TYR A 131 1.37 -6.91 -15.64
N LEU A 132 1.24 -5.68 -16.14
CA LEU A 132 2.13 -5.12 -17.15
C LEU A 132 3.04 -4.10 -16.46
N GLU A 133 4.35 -4.29 -16.57
CA GLU A 133 5.35 -3.39 -16.02
C GLU A 133 6.32 -3.01 -17.13
N HIS A 134 6.45 -1.71 -17.43
CA HIS A 134 7.29 -1.18 -18.51
C HIS A 134 7.15 -1.90 -19.88
N GLY A 135 5.96 -2.44 -20.18
CA GLY A 135 5.67 -3.17 -21.43
C GLY A 135 5.86 -4.69 -21.34
N GLU A 136 6.37 -5.21 -20.24
CA GLU A 136 6.56 -6.64 -19.99
C GLU A 136 5.41 -7.22 -19.17
N LYS A 137 4.96 -8.44 -19.53
CA LYS A 137 3.95 -9.17 -18.76
C LYS A 137 4.62 -9.95 -17.65
N LYS A 138 4.35 -9.56 -16.41
CA LYS A 138 4.82 -10.24 -15.21
C LYS A 138 3.64 -10.84 -14.45
N ASN A 139 3.93 -11.85 -13.64
CA ASN A 139 2.95 -12.55 -12.82
C ASN A 139 3.44 -12.59 -11.38
N ALA A 140 2.55 -12.37 -10.42
CA ALA A 140 2.83 -12.47 -9.00
C ALA A 140 1.72 -13.24 -8.29
N LEU A 141 2.09 -14.06 -7.30
CA LEU A 141 1.12 -14.73 -6.45
C LEU A 141 0.75 -13.80 -5.29
N VAL A 142 -0.53 -13.47 -5.19
CA VAL A 142 -1.04 -12.55 -4.15
C VAL A 142 -2.08 -13.25 -3.27
N LYS A 143 -2.09 -12.89 -1.99
CA LYS A 143 -3.00 -13.46 -1.00
C LYS A 143 -4.25 -12.59 -0.87
N LEU A 144 -5.41 -13.24 -0.86
CA LEU A 144 -6.74 -12.63 -0.72
C LEU A 144 -7.50 -13.34 0.39
N ARG A 145 -8.29 -12.61 1.17
CA ARG A 145 -9.20 -13.22 2.16
C ARG A 145 -10.63 -12.81 1.87
N LEU A 146 -11.49 -13.77 1.58
CA LEU A 146 -12.86 -13.54 1.08
C LEU A 146 -13.87 -14.38 1.86
N CYS A 147 -15.09 -13.84 2.04
CA CYS A 147 -16.23 -14.62 2.55
C CYS A 147 -16.70 -15.66 1.51
N SER A 148 -17.53 -16.61 1.93
CA SER A 148 -18.05 -17.68 1.04
C SER A 148 -18.70 -17.13 -0.24
N LYS A 149 -19.54 -16.09 -0.13
CA LYS A 149 -20.23 -15.48 -1.27
C LYS A 149 -19.25 -14.88 -2.28
N CYS A 150 -18.21 -14.18 -1.81
CA CYS A 150 -17.21 -13.57 -2.68
C CYS A 150 -16.21 -14.59 -3.24
N SER A 151 -15.93 -15.66 -2.50
CA SER A 151 -15.17 -16.81 -3.00
C SER A 151 -15.87 -17.48 -4.19
N ASP A 152 -17.19 -17.61 -4.16
CA ASP A 152 -17.97 -18.12 -5.29
C ASP A 152 -17.90 -17.20 -6.52
N LYS A 153 -17.89 -15.88 -6.31
CA LYS A 153 -17.71 -14.90 -7.39
C LYS A 153 -16.33 -15.01 -8.03
N LEU A 154 -15.27 -15.18 -7.23
CA LEU A 154 -13.90 -15.35 -7.72
C LEU A 154 -13.78 -16.60 -8.62
N ASN A 155 -14.39 -17.70 -8.21
CA ASN A 155 -14.35 -18.99 -8.94
C ASN A 155 -15.50 -19.17 -9.95
N TYR A 156 -16.28 -18.14 -10.25
CA TYR A 156 -17.49 -18.24 -11.05
C TYR A 156 -17.26 -18.88 -12.42
N HIS A 157 -16.19 -18.48 -13.12
CA HIS A 157 -15.91 -19.02 -14.45
C HIS A 157 -15.33 -20.45 -14.41
N SER A 158 -14.48 -20.75 -13.43
CA SER A 158 -13.91 -22.09 -13.23
C SER A 158 -15.00 -23.11 -12.93
N LYS A 159 -15.90 -22.79 -12.00
CA LYS A 159 -17.07 -23.63 -11.68
C LYS A 159 -17.99 -23.80 -12.88
N LYS A 160 -18.25 -22.73 -13.65
CA LYS A 160 -19.07 -22.81 -14.88
C LYS A 160 -18.44 -23.68 -15.96
N ARG A 161 -17.12 -23.64 -16.12
CA ARG A 161 -16.36 -24.49 -17.06
C ARG A 161 -16.44 -25.96 -16.63
N GLU A 162 -16.28 -26.23 -15.34
CA GLU A 162 -16.37 -27.58 -14.79
C GLU A 162 -17.76 -28.20 -14.97
N VAL A 163 -18.82 -27.48 -14.61
CA VAL A 163 -20.21 -27.94 -14.80
C VAL A 163 -20.51 -28.23 -16.28
N LYS A 164 -20.03 -27.38 -17.21
CA LYS A 164 -20.16 -27.67 -18.65
C LYS A 164 -19.42 -28.95 -19.06
N ARG A 165 -18.24 -29.21 -18.47
CA ARG A 165 -17.44 -30.42 -18.76
C ARG A 165 -18.13 -31.69 -18.25
N LEU A 166 -18.71 -31.67 -17.05
CA LEU A 166 -19.48 -32.79 -16.50
C LEU A 166 -20.69 -33.11 -17.38
N LYS A 167 -21.52 -32.11 -17.73
CA LYS A 167 -22.67 -32.30 -18.62
C LYS A 167 -22.30 -32.91 -19.98
N LYS A 168 -21.12 -32.59 -20.52
CA LYS A 168 -20.62 -33.19 -21.78
C LYS A 168 -20.22 -34.67 -21.59
N ARG A 169 -19.65 -35.03 -20.44
CA ARG A 169 -19.31 -36.42 -20.10
C ARG A 169 -20.57 -37.28 -19.93
N ASP A 170 -21.57 -36.78 -19.21
CA ASP A 170 -22.82 -37.50 -18.98
C ASP A 170 -23.59 -37.76 -20.29
N ARG A 171 -23.56 -36.80 -21.22
CA ARG A 171 -24.13 -36.99 -22.57
C ARG A 171 -23.41 -38.05 -23.39
N LYS A 172 -22.08 -38.16 -23.27
CA LYS A 172 -21.27 -39.14 -24.01
C LYS A 172 -21.34 -40.55 -23.41
N GLY A 173 -21.62 -40.66 -22.10
CA GLY A 173 -21.89 -41.95 -21.45
C GLY A 173 -23.26 -42.54 -21.80
N LYS A 174 -24.27 -41.71 -22.10
CA LYS A 174 -25.61 -42.17 -22.50
C LYS A 174 -25.70 -42.69 -23.94
N THR A 175 -24.82 -42.27 -24.84
CA THR A 175 -24.83 -42.68 -26.26
C THR A 175 -24.16 -44.04 -26.53
N PHE A 176 -23.48 -44.64 -25.55
CA PHE A 176 -22.82 -45.94 -25.70
C PHE A 176 -23.59 -47.11 -25.06
N ASN A 177 -24.77 -46.87 -24.48
CA ASN A 177 -25.50 -47.89 -23.72
C ASN A 177 -26.94 -48.12 -24.21
N SER A 178 -27.24 -47.81 -25.48
CA SER A 178 -28.53 -48.09 -26.11
C SER A 178 -28.41 -49.21 -27.14
N GLU A 179 -27.89 -50.37 -26.74
CA GLU A 179 -28.09 -51.64 -27.45
C GLU A 179 -27.70 -52.81 -26.54
N SER A 180 -28.65 -53.25 -25.70
CA SER A 180 -28.89 -54.67 -25.33
C SER A 180 -29.92 -54.81 -24.19
N ILE A 181 -31.16 -55.12 -24.59
CA ILE A 181 -31.99 -56.24 -24.11
C ILE A 181 -32.09 -56.49 -22.59
N GLY A 182 -33.27 -56.17 -22.04
CA GLY A 182 -34.23 -57.16 -21.50
C GLY A 182 -33.91 -57.88 -20.18
N GLY A 183 -34.80 -57.70 -19.18
CA GLY A 183 -35.07 -58.74 -18.18
C GLY A 183 -35.30 -58.28 -16.73
N GLY A 184 -36.57 -58.06 -16.38
CA GLY A 184 -37.25 -58.66 -15.20
C GLY A 184 -36.72 -58.50 -13.76
N SER A 185 -37.65 -58.00 -12.91
CA SER A 185 -37.90 -58.37 -11.50
C SER A 185 -37.08 -57.67 -10.41
N THR A 186 -37.67 -56.78 -9.60
CA THR A 186 -38.41 -57.02 -8.32
C THR A 186 -37.52 -57.47 -7.17
N ALA A 187 -37.30 -56.60 -6.16
CA ALA A 187 -37.56 -56.84 -4.73
C ALA A 187 -36.87 -55.80 -3.81
N ASN A 188 -37.52 -55.56 -2.66
CA ASN A 188 -37.27 -54.57 -1.62
C ASN A 188 -36.04 -54.81 -0.74
N SER A 189 -35.61 -53.76 0.00
CA SER A 189 -35.31 -53.71 1.46
C SER A 189 -34.34 -52.53 1.71
N THR A 190 -34.73 -51.43 2.35
CA THR A 190 -34.75 -51.18 3.81
C THR A 190 -33.53 -51.73 4.56
N THR A 191 -32.60 -50.85 4.94
CA THR A 191 -31.91 -50.85 6.26
C THR A 191 -31.08 -49.56 6.43
N THR A 192 -31.43 -48.77 7.44
CA THR A 192 -30.54 -47.91 8.24
C THR A 192 -29.63 -48.79 9.12
N PRO A 193 -28.41 -48.34 9.50
CA PRO A 193 -28.18 -47.57 10.75
C PRO A 193 -27.20 -46.38 10.51
N SER A 194 -27.23 -45.23 11.19
CA SER A 194 -27.15 -44.86 12.62
C SER A 194 -25.75 -44.97 13.25
N PHE A 195 -25.27 -43.83 13.81
CA PHE A 195 -24.26 -43.64 14.88
C PHE A 195 -22.77 -43.89 14.51
N GLU A 196 -21.72 -43.17 14.93
CA GLU A 196 -21.41 -42.10 15.91
C GLU A 196 -20.11 -41.41 15.42
N GLU A 197 -20.00 -40.07 15.45
CA GLU A 197 -19.29 -39.27 16.45
C GLU A 197 -18.03 -39.89 17.08
N THR A 198 -16.89 -39.20 16.93
CA THR A 198 -15.86 -39.18 17.97
C THR A 198 -15.08 -37.87 17.89
N SER A 199 -15.28 -37.08 18.94
CA SER A 199 -14.49 -35.95 19.38
C SER A 199 -13.16 -36.41 19.98
N SER A 200 -12.11 -35.64 19.77
CA SER A 200 -11.07 -35.45 20.79
C SER A 200 -10.37 -34.11 20.60
N ALA A 201 -10.51 -33.29 21.64
CA ALA A 201 -9.91 -32.00 21.84
C ALA A 201 -8.76 -32.15 22.83
N GLU A 202 -7.61 -31.52 22.56
CA GLU A 202 -6.55 -31.20 23.54
C GLU A 202 -5.89 -29.90 23.03
N THR A 203 -6.29 -28.70 23.47
CA THR A 203 -5.87 -27.95 24.67
C THR A 203 -4.47 -28.28 25.22
N SER A 204 -3.53 -27.35 25.06
CA SER A 204 -2.59 -26.96 26.12
C SER A 204 -1.86 -25.66 25.77
N THR A 205 -2.26 -24.58 26.44
CA THR A 205 -1.42 -23.46 26.86
C THR A 205 -0.46 -23.90 27.96
N PRO A 206 0.66 -23.18 28.20
CA PRO A 206 0.70 -22.43 29.46
C PRO A 206 1.34 -21.03 29.39
N SER A 207 1.01 -20.26 30.41
CA SER A 207 1.32 -18.85 30.68
C SER A 207 2.67 -18.61 31.38
N ILE A 208 3.27 -17.46 31.04
CA ILE A 208 3.87 -16.40 31.89
C ILE A 208 4.83 -16.78 33.04
N GLN A 209 6.04 -16.20 32.99
CA GLN A 209 6.74 -15.72 34.18
C GLN A 209 7.28 -14.31 33.95
N HIS A 210 7.06 -13.46 34.96
CA HIS A 210 7.44 -12.06 35.11
C HIS A 210 8.52 -12.05 36.21
N GLU A 211 9.65 -11.37 36.00
CA GLU A 211 10.62 -11.13 37.07
C GLU A 211 11.13 -9.68 36.99
N VAL A 212 11.18 -9.06 38.17
CA VAL A 212 11.47 -7.65 38.47
C VAL A 212 12.83 -7.59 39.18
N GLN A 213 13.67 -6.59 38.90
CA GLN A 213 14.74 -6.06 39.77
C GLN A 213 15.21 -4.72 39.14
N GLU A 214 14.86 -3.56 39.71
CA GLU A 214 15.54 -2.74 40.74
C GLU A 214 16.68 -1.82 40.23
N LEU A 215 16.56 -0.53 40.60
CA LEU A 215 17.50 0.59 40.37
C LEU A 215 18.75 0.49 41.27
N PRO A 216 19.79 1.29 40.95
CA PRO A 216 20.38 2.09 42.02
C PRO A 216 20.44 3.60 41.70
N THR A 217 20.10 4.34 42.74
CA THR A 217 20.29 5.76 43.02
C THR A 217 21.74 6.22 42.84
N SER A 218 21.97 7.42 42.28
CA SER A 218 23.00 8.31 42.83
C SER A 218 22.73 9.78 42.47
N ASN A 219 22.84 10.61 43.51
CA ASN A 219 22.63 12.04 43.53
C ASN A 219 23.84 12.79 42.93
N GLY A 220 23.61 13.96 42.35
CA GLY A 220 24.71 14.86 41.97
C GLY A 220 24.24 16.14 41.31
N SER A 221 23.58 17.01 42.08
CA SER A 221 23.32 18.40 41.70
C SER A 221 24.61 19.20 41.78
N LEU A 222 25.02 19.88 40.71
CA LEU A 222 25.85 21.08 40.79
C LEU A 222 25.42 22.09 39.70
N ILE A 223 24.76 23.14 40.19
CA ILE A 223 24.55 24.42 39.53
C ILE A 223 25.85 25.21 39.66
N ILE A 224 26.39 25.74 38.55
CA ILE A 224 27.29 26.90 38.56
C ILE A 224 26.78 27.88 37.49
N GLN A 225 26.65 29.14 37.91
CA GLN A 225 26.14 30.31 37.21
C GLN A 225 27.16 30.92 36.21
N PRO A 226 26.74 31.87 35.36
CA PRO A 226 27.43 32.23 34.13
C PRO A 226 28.35 33.44 34.30
N GLU A 227 29.49 33.42 33.63
CA GLU A 227 30.31 34.62 33.44
C GLU A 227 31.13 34.57 32.15
N ASN A 228 31.22 35.75 31.53
CA ASN A 228 32.06 36.15 30.38
C ASN A 228 31.45 36.00 28.97
N VAL A 229 30.52 36.91 28.68
CA VAL A 229 30.37 37.53 27.36
C VAL A 229 31.55 38.48 27.17
N VAL A 230 32.45 38.19 26.22
CA VAL A 230 32.97 38.99 25.09
C VAL A 230 34.19 38.22 24.57
N GLU A 231 34.37 38.12 23.26
CA GLU A 231 35.53 37.55 22.54
C GLU A 231 35.44 36.08 22.11
N ASN A 232 34.61 35.81 21.10
CA ASN A 232 34.81 34.62 20.26
C ASN A 232 34.29 34.87 18.82
N TRP A 233 34.86 35.88 18.14
CA TRP A 233 34.62 36.19 16.72
C TRP A 233 35.85 35.88 15.84
N THR A 234 36.63 34.86 16.19
CA THR A 234 37.82 34.47 15.42
C THR A 234 38.12 32.98 15.49
N LYS A 235 37.16 32.16 15.08
CA LYS A 235 37.37 30.93 14.28
C LYS A 235 36.02 30.25 14.12
N GLY A 236 35.52 30.18 12.88
CA GLY A 236 34.41 29.29 12.56
C GLY A 236 34.80 27.88 12.97
N VAL A 237 33.89 27.19 13.65
CA VAL A 237 33.90 25.73 13.68
C VAL A 237 33.79 25.30 12.22
N ASP A 238 34.71 24.45 11.75
CA ASP A 238 34.54 23.74 10.49
C ASP A 238 33.34 22.81 10.65
N VAL A 239 32.15 23.35 10.44
CA VAL A 239 30.96 22.56 10.17
C VAL A 239 31.17 22.11 8.74
N GLU A 240 31.50 20.85 8.55
CA GLU A 240 31.43 20.21 7.24
C GLU A 240 30.08 20.59 6.64
N GLU A 241 30.09 21.32 5.52
CA GLU A 241 28.88 21.63 4.78
C GLU A 241 28.27 20.28 4.41
N LYS A 242 27.20 19.89 5.11
CA LYS A 242 26.42 18.71 4.76
C LYS A 242 26.13 18.81 3.28
N THR A 243 26.38 17.72 2.56
CA THR A 243 26.04 17.70 1.16
C THR A 243 24.56 17.99 1.03
N ARG A 244 24.18 18.69 -0.04
CA ARG A 244 22.77 19.00 -0.31
C ARG A 244 21.89 17.75 -0.13
N GLU A 245 22.36 16.58 -0.52
CA GLU A 245 21.64 15.31 -0.38
C GLU A 245 21.36 14.95 1.08
N GLU A 246 22.32 15.15 1.99
CA GLU A 246 22.16 14.91 3.43
C GLU A 246 21.19 15.90 4.09
N GLU A 247 21.24 17.18 3.70
CA GLU A 247 20.26 18.17 4.18
C GLU A 247 18.83 17.83 3.72
N PHE A 248 18.69 17.29 2.50
CA PHE A 248 17.40 16.83 1.99
C PHE A 248 16.91 15.56 2.70
N ASP A 249 17.81 14.62 3.03
CA ASP A 249 17.44 13.42 3.77
C ASP A 249 17.01 13.74 5.21
N GLU A 250 17.71 14.63 5.92
CA GLU A 250 17.32 15.09 7.26
C GLU A 250 15.96 15.80 7.26
N TYR A 251 15.72 16.66 6.26
CA TYR A 251 14.43 17.31 6.09
C TYR A 251 13.28 16.31 5.83
N LEU A 252 13.54 15.26 5.05
CA LEU A 252 12.56 14.19 4.81
C LEU A 252 12.28 13.36 6.06
N GLU A 253 13.30 13.12 6.88
CA GLU A 253 13.13 12.42 8.15
C GLU A 253 12.29 13.23 9.14
N GLU A 254 12.53 14.54 9.24
CA GLU A 254 11.78 15.43 10.14
C GLU A 254 10.31 15.62 9.73
N LEU A 255 10.02 15.60 8.42
CA LEU A 255 8.65 15.76 7.90
C LEU A 255 7.78 14.49 8.03
N LEU A 256 8.40 13.33 8.20
CA LEU A 256 7.74 12.01 8.19
C LEU A 256 7.62 11.36 9.58
N LEU A 257 8.16 12.01 10.62
CA LEU A 257 7.90 11.69 12.02
C LEU A 257 6.51 12.19 12.46
#